data_AF-A0A8N1S7V7-F1
#
_entry.id   AF-A0A8N1S7V7-F1
#
_cell.length_a   1.000
_cell.length_b   1.000
_cell.length_c   1.000
_cell.angle_alpha   90.00
_cell.angle_beta   90.00
_cell.angle_gamma   90.00
#
_symmetry.space_group_name_H-M   'P 1'
#
loop_
_entity.id
_entity.type
_entity.pdbx_description
1 polymer ?
#
loop_
_entity_poly.entity_id
_entity_poly.type
_entity_poly.pdbx_seq_one_letter_code
_entity_poly.pdbx_strand_id
1 'polypeptide(L)'
;MILKATQNISLHSANLEITEVMLTGKIDKYVIVDKERDISYIHELQIVVLDFSEVLRPGNYTLSIMYKGVIANDGGFVKVSYINAIREKKWLIVTNNSAIGMRRLFPCWDEPGLKAEFIIAEL
;
A
#
# COMPACT_ATOMS: atom_id res chain seq x y z
N MET A 1 -5.36 7.98 -10.75
CA MET A 1 -6.06 8.29 -12.02
C MET A 1 -5.94 7.07 -12.93
N ILE A 2 -7.04 6.65 -13.55
CA ILE A 2 -7.05 5.61 -14.57
C ILE A 2 -7.01 6.29 -15.93
N LEU A 3 -6.03 5.93 -16.76
CA LEU A 3 -5.81 6.54 -18.09
C LEU A 3 -6.42 5.73 -19.23
N LYS A 4 -6.56 4.42 -19.03
CA LYS A 4 -7.12 3.47 -19.99
C LYS A 4 -8.06 2.54 -19.25
N ALA A 5 -9.15 2.14 -19.91
CA ALA A 5 -10.10 1.21 -19.33
C ALA A 5 -9.39 -0.07 -18.88
N THR A 6 -9.64 -0.51 -17.66
CA THR A 6 -9.00 -1.67 -17.04
C THR A 6 -9.97 -2.35 -16.07
N GLN A 7 -9.73 -3.62 -15.75
CA GLN A 7 -10.42 -4.31 -14.66
C GLN A 7 -9.49 -4.59 -13.48
N ASN A 8 -8.23 -4.17 -13.59
CA ASN A 8 -7.19 -4.57 -12.67
C ASN A 8 -6.38 -3.33 -12.27
N ILE A 9 -6.05 -3.23 -10.99
CA ILE A 9 -5.08 -2.28 -10.46
C ILE A 9 -3.95 -3.07 -9.82
N SER A 10 -2.71 -2.81 -10.25
CA SER A 10 -1.52 -3.46 -9.70
C SER A 10 -0.65 -2.47 -8.94
N LEU A 11 -0.16 -2.89 -7.77
CA LEU A 11 0.65 -2.10 -6.85
C LEU A 11 1.84 -2.93 -6.36
N HIS A 12 2.94 -2.28 -5.98
CA HIS A 12 3.98 -2.97 -5.23
C HIS A 12 3.51 -3.23 -3.80
N SER A 13 3.68 -4.46 -3.34
CA SER A 13 3.35 -4.92 -1.99
C SER A 13 4.20 -6.14 -1.63
N ALA A 14 4.92 -6.08 -0.51
CA ALA A 14 5.80 -7.15 -0.05
C ALA A 14 5.52 -7.46 1.42
N ASN A 15 5.19 -8.71 1.72
CA ASN A 15 4.89 -9.19 3.09
C ASN A 15 3.75 -8.43 3.78
N LEU A 16 2.78 -7.93 3.00
CA LEU A 16 1.55 -7.30 3.49
C LEU A 16 0.34 -8.15 3.11
N GLU A 17 -0.54 -8.37 4.07
CA GLU A 17 -1.83 -9.03 3.89
C GLU A 17 -2.90 -7.95 3.69
N ILE A 18 -3.48 -7.86 2.49
CA ILE A 18 -4.63 -6.99 2.24
C ILE A 18 -5.89 -7.63 2.82
N THR A 19 -6.62 -6.87 3.65
CA THR A 19 -7.83 -7.35 4.34
C THR A 19 -9.12 -6.73 3.81
N GLU A 20 -9.05 -5.53 3.24
CA GLU A 20 -10.20 -4.89 2.59
C GLU A 20 -9.74 -3.93 1.49
N VAL A 21 -10.44 -3.92 0.36
CA VAL A 21 -10.28 -2.92 -0.69
C VAL A 21 -11.60 -2.22 -0.96
N MET A 22 -11.52 -0.92 -1.19
CA MET A 22 -12.64 -0.13 -1.64
C MET A 22 -12.16 0.88 -2.67
N LEU A 23 -12.76 0.84 -3.85
CA LEU A 23 -12.53 1.83 -4.89
C LEU A 23 -13.70 2.79 -4.93
N THR A 24 -13.40 4.08 -4.79
CA THR A 24 -14.41 5.14 -4.94
C THR A 24 -14.04 6.04 -6.11
N GLY A 25 -15.01 6.45 -6.90
CA GLY A 25 -14.80 7.32 -8.04
C GLY A 25 -15.96 8.28 -8.23
N LYS A 26 -15.73 9.37 -8.95
CA LYS A 26 -16.79 10.29 -9.37
C LYS A 26 -16.80 10.35 -10.89
N ILE A 27 -17.83 9.74 -11.49
CA ILE A 27 -18.11 9.87 -12.92
C ILE A 27 -19.39 10.68 -13.05
N ASP A 28 -19.29 11.84 -13.69
CA ASP A 28 -20.37 12.82 -13.80
C ASP A 28 -20.98 13.20 -12.43
N LYS A 29 -22.28 12.91 -12.23
CA LYS A 29 -23.01 13.13 -10.97
C LYS A 29 -23.05 11.90 -10.06
N TYR A 30 -22.49 10.77 -10.50
CA TYR A 30 -22.58 9.51 -9.78
C TYR A 30 -21.30 9.21 -9.00
N VAL A 31 -21.48 8.75 -7.76
CA VAL A 31 -20.41 8.15 -6.97
C VAL A 31 -20.39 6.67 -7.28
N ILE A 32 -19.25 6.18 -7.78
CA ILE A 32 -19.00 4.76 -7.95
C ILE A 32 -18.34 4.28 -6.67
N VAL A 33 -18.87 3.20 -6.12
CA VAL A 33 -18.25 2.42 -5.06
C VAL A 33 -18.14 1.01 -5.59
N ASP A 34 -16.92 0.50 -5.70
CA ASP A 34 -16.67 -0.86 -6.13
C ASP A 34 -15.77 -1.57 -5.11
N LYS A 35 -15.97 -2.87 -5.00
CA LYS A 35 -15.13 -3.76 -4.21
C LYS A 35 -14.33 -4.64 -5.15
N GLU A 36 -13.17 -5.06 -4.68
CA GLU A 36 -12.42 -6.11 -5.34
C GLU A 36 -13.26 -7.38 -5.45
N ARG A 37 -13.18 -8.00 -6.62
CA ARG A 37 -13.66 -9.35 -6.89
C ARG A 37 -12.67 -10.39 -6.37
N ASP A 38 -11.39 -10.12 -6.57
CA ASP A 38 -10.31 -11.01 -6.17
C ASP A 38 -9.02 -10.21 -5.87
N ILE A 39 -8.17 -10.79 -5.02
CA ILE A 39 -6.84 -10.27 -4.69
C ILE A 39 -5.84 -11.38 -4.95
N SER A 40 -4.90 -11.13 -5.86
CA SER A 40 -3.82 -12.06 -6.15
C SER A 40 -2.45 -11.43 -5.95
N TYR A 41 -1.45 -12.26 -5.63
CA TYR A 41 -0.09 -11.83 -5.33
C TYR A 41 0.89 -12.48 -6.30
N ILE A 42 1.70 -11.66 -6.96
CA ILE A 42 2.83 -12.09 -7.78
C ILE A 42 4.09 -11.90 -6.92
N HIS A 43 4.41 -12.92 -6.13
CA HIS A 43 5.43 -12.84 -5.07
C HIS A 43 6.83 -12.52 -5.61
N GLU A 44 7.19 -13.04 -6.79
CA GLU A 44 8.49 -12.82 -7.43
C GLU A 44 8.69 -11.34 -7.79
N LEU A 45 7.61 -10.65 -8.14
CA LEU A 45 7.62 -9.23 -8.50
C LEU A 45 7.24 -8.33 -7.33
N GLN A 46 6.82 -8.91 -6.20
CA GLN A 46 6.26 -8.18 -5.06
C GLN A 46 5.13 -7.24 -5.51
N ILE A 47 4.22 -7.79 -6.33
CA ILE A 47 3.06 -7.07 -6.84
C ILE A 47 1.80 -7.71 -6.28
N VAL A 48 0.88 -6.87 -5.84
CA VAL A 48 -0.50 -7.27 -5.59
C VAL A 48 -1.38 -6.78 -6.74
N VAL A 49 -2.28 -7.63 -7.21
CA VAL A 49 -3.25 -7.34 -8.26
C VAL A 49 -4.63 -7.36 -7.65
N LEU A 50 -5.31 -6.23 -7.78
CA LEU A 50 -6.68 -6.01 -7.35
C LEU A 50 -7.58 -6.13 -8.58
N ASP A 51 -8.38 -7.18 -8.62
CA ASP A 51 -9.31 -7.43 -9.71
C ASP A 51 -10.69 -6.89 -9.34
N PHE A 52 -11.31 -6.16 -10.27
CA PHE A 52 -12.65 -5.61 -10.12
C PHE A 52 -13.62 -6.36 -11.05
N SER A 53 -14.89 -6.45 -10.67
CA SER A 53 -15.90 -7.14 -11.48
C SER A 53 -16.32 -6.32 -12.69
N GLU A 54 -16.26 -4.99 -12.57
CA GLU A 54 -16.66 -4.05 -13.61
C GLU A 54 -15.44 -3.40 -14.27
N VAL A 55 -15.59 -3.04 -15.56
CA VAL A 55 -14.56 -2.29 -16.27
C VAL A 55 -14.49 -0.86 -15.73
N LEU A 56 -13.35 -0.54 -15.11
CA LEU A 56 -13.03 0.79 -14.63
C LEU A 56 -12.71 1.69 -15.83
N ARG A 57 -13.51 2.74 -16.00
CA ARG A 57 -13.32 3.72 -17.09
C ARG A 57 -12.21 4.71 -16.74
N PRO A 58 -11.62 5.42 -17.72
CA PRO A 58 -10.69 6.50 -17.44
C PRO A 58 -11.32 7.55 -16.51
N GLY A 59 -10.56 7.98 -15.49
CA GLY A 59 -11.08 8.91 -14.47
C GLY A 59 -10.26 8.98 -13.19
N ASN A 60 -10.73 9.81 -12.27
CA ASN A 60 -10.14 9.95 -10.94
C ASN A 60 -10.88 9.06 -9.94
N TYR A 61 -10.09 8.26 -9.24
CA TYR A 61 -10.54 7.30 -8.24
C TYR A 61 -9.66 7.42 -7.01
N THR A 62 -10.26 7.13 -5.85
CA THR A 62 -9.60 6.92 -4.58
C THR A 62 -9.66 5.45 -4.26
N LEU A 63 -8.48 4.84 -4.12
CA LEU A 63 -8.32 3.45 -3.70
C LEU A 63 -7.99 3.43 -2.21
N SER A 64 -8.91 2.86 -1.43
CA SER A 64 -8.74 2.63 0.00
C SER A 64 -8.36 1.17 0.22
N ILE A 65 -7.28 0.93 0.96
CA ILE A 65 -6.78 -0.41 1.24
C ILE A 65 -6.54 -0.52 2.74
N MET A 66 -7.16 -1.51 3.38
CA MET A 66 -6.75 -1.96 4.70
C MET A 66 -5.82 -3.16 4.57
N TYR A 67 -4.73 -3.14 5.33
CA TYR A 67 -3.71 -4.17 5.28
C TYR A 67 -3.08 -4.40 6.65
N LYS A 68 -2.43 -5.56 6.78
CA LYS A 68 -1.62 -5.95 7.93
C LYS A 68 -0.22 -6.30 7.46
N GLY A 69 0.77 -6.09 8.33
CA GLY A 69 2.15 -6.47 8.09
C GLY A 69 2.82 -6.91 9.39
N VAL A 70 3.92 -7.63 9.26
CA VAL A 70 4.75 -8.06 10.40
C VAL A 70 6.08 -7.31 10.37
N ILE A 71 6.50 -6.79 11.53
CA ILE A 71 7.84 -6.20 11.69
C ILE A 71 8.87 -7.33 11.75
N ALA A 72 9.54 -7.60 10.62
CA ALA A 72 10.45 -8.72 10.46
C ALA A 72 11.94 -8.34 10.36
N ASN A 73 12.28 -7.05 10.55
CA ASN A 73 13.65 -6.52 10.45
C ASN A 73 14.35 -6.76 9.09
N ASP A 74 13.59 -6.93 8.00
CA ASP A 74 14.08 -7.22 6.65
C ASP A 74 13.84 -6.06 5.64
N GLY A 75 13.60 -4.86 6.16
CA GLY A 75 13.25 -3.65 5.40
C GLY A 75 11.85 -3.14 5.76
N GLY A 76 11.57 -1.86 5.47
CA GLY A 76 10.33 -1.23 5.93
C GLY A 76 10.43 -0.90 7.43
N PHE A 77 9.51 -1.37 8.27
CA PHE A 77 9.60 -1.15 9.72
C PHE A 77 10.61 -2.10 10.36
N VAL A 78 11.52 -1.55 11.15
CA VAL A 78 12.53 -2.31 11.89
C VAL A 78 12.55 -1.91 13.36
N LYS A 79 12.75 -2.90 14.23
CA LYS A 79 12.81 -2.74 15.67
C LYS A 79 14.26 -2.57 16.11
N VAL A 80 14.60 -1.39 16.59
CA VAL A 80 15.94 -1.05 17.10
C VAL A 80 15.87 -0.84 18.61
N SER A 81 16.94 -1.17 19.33
CA SER A 81 17.03 -0.93 20.78
C SER A 81 18.07 0.13 21.12
N TYR A 82 17.81 0.89 22.16
CA TYR A 82 18.79 1.80 22.77
C TYR A 82 18.75 1.69 24.30
N ILE A 83 19.80 2.17 24.95
CA ILE A 83 19.86 2.30 26.40
C ILE A 83 19.56 3.75 26.76
N ASN A 84 18.55 3.96 27.61
CA ASN A 84 18.19 5.31 28.05
C ASN A 84 19.10 5.81 29.19
N ALA A 85 18.88 7.05 29.64
CA ALA A 85 19.69 7.69 30.69
C ALA A 85 19.70 6.93 32.04
N ILE A 86 18.66 6.13 32.33
CA ILE A 86 18.54 5.32 33.55
C ILE A 86 18.98 3.86 33.35
N ARG A 87 19.75 3.58 32.29
CA ARG A 87 20.30 2.26 31.94
C ARG A 87 19.26 1.17 31.61
N GLU A 88 18.06 1.58 31.20
CA GLU A 88 17.02 0.64 30.73
C GLU A 88 17.10 0.45 29.22
N LYS A 89 16.93 -0.81 28.77
CA LYS A 89 16.74 -1.13 27.36
C LYS A 89 15.34 -0.72 26.91
N LYS A 90 15.27 0.22 25.97
CA LYS A 90 14.04 0.64 25.30
C LYS A 90 14.07 0.20 23.84
N TRP A 91 12.88 0.08 23.25
CA TRP A 91 12.69 -0.31 21.86
C TRP A 91 12.05 0.83 21.09
N LEU A 92 12.50 1.03 19.86
CA LEU A 92 11.94 1.95 18.89
C LEU A 92 11.60 1.18 17.63
N ILE A 93 10.52 1.57 16.96
CA ILE A 93 10.21 1.14 15.60
C ILE A 93 10.61 2.30 14.70
N VAL A 94 11.50 2.04 13.76
CA VAL A 94 11.97 3.03 12.77
C VAL A 94 11.75 2.48 11.38
N THR A 95 11.66 3.37 10.39
CA THR A 95 11.67 2.96 8.99
C THR A 95 13.11 2.83 8.51
N ASN A 96 13.45 1.69 7.90
CA ASN A 96 14.72 1.48 7.24
C ASN A 96 14.45 1.21 5.76
N ASN A 97 14.57 2.28 4.97
CA ASN A 97 14.26 2.28 3.55
C ASN A 97 15.54 2.42 2.73
N SER A 98 16.16 1.28 2.40
CA SER A 98 16.88 1.18 1.13
C SER A 98 15.87 1.29 -0.02
N ALA A 99 16.33 1.53 -1.25
CA ALA A 99 15.54 1.99 -2.41
C ALA A 99 14.22 1.25 -2.78
N ILE A 100 13.90 0.14 -2.11
CA ILE A 100 12.74 -0.75 -2.37
C ILE A 100 11.92 -0.98 -1.07
N GLY A 101 12.12 -0.16 -0.03
CA GLY A 101 11.52 -0.39 1.29
C GLY A 101 10.05 0.01 1.41
N MET A 102 9.54 0.91 0.56
CA MET A 102 8.18 1.46 0.72
C MET A 102 7.10 0.39 0.53
N ARG A 103 7.29 -0.54 -0.42
CA ARG A 103 6.36 -1.65 -0.66
C ARG A 103 6.20 -2.63 0.53
N ARG A 104 7.07 -2.54 1.54
CA ARG A 104 6.97 -3.28 2.81
C ARG A 104 6.29 -2.48 3.92
N LEU A 105 6.11 -1.18 3.73
CA LEU A 105 5.39 -0.30 4.66
C LEU A 105 3.91 -0.23 4.32
N PHE A 106 3.59 -0.02 3.04
CA PHE A 106 2.22 0.00 2.53
C PHE A 106 2.18 -0.31 1.03
N PRO A 107 1.05 -0.82 0.50
CA PRO A 107 0.90 -1.05 -0.94
C PRO A 107 0.95 0.26 -1.72
N CYS A 108 1.88 0.39 -2.68
CA CYS A 108 2.07 1.63 -3.43
C CYS A 108 2.72 1.42 -4.80
N TRP A 109 2.65 2.42 -5.68
CA TRP A 109 3.43 2.44 -6.92
C TRP A 109 4.88 2.88 -6.65
N ASP A 110 5.66 1.97 -6.05
CA ASP A 110 7.07 2.17 -5.65
C ASP A 110 8.04 2.25 -6.85
N GLU A 111 7.89 3.28 -7.69
CA GLU A 111 8.72 3.60 -8.85
C GLU A 111 9.16 5.07 -8.81
N PRO A 112 10.46 5.40 -8.99
CA PRO A 112 10.96 6.78 -8.88
C PRO A 112 10.28 7.80 -9.80
N GLY A 113 9.74 7.35 -10.94
CA GLY A 113 9.03 8.20 -11.89
C GLY A 113 7.62 8.60 -11.47
N LEU A 114 7.05 7.95 -10.45
CA LEU A 114 5.67 8.14 -10.00
C LEU A 114 5.64 8.91 -8.68
N LYS A 115 5.64 10.25 -8.78
CA LYS A 115 5.59 11.14 -7.61
C LYS A 115 4.16 11.31 -7.08
N ALA A 116 4.03 11.39 -5.76
CA ALA A 116 2.78 11.66 -5.07
C ALA A 116 3.04 12.46 -3.77
N GLU A 117 2.00 13.10 -3.25
CA GLU A 117 2.02 13.73 -1.93
C GLU A 117 1.60 12.70 -0.87
N PHE A 118 2.23 12.73 0.31
CA PHE A 118 1.95 11.80 1.41
C PHE A 118 1.51 12.57 2.65
N ILE A 119 0.33 12.25 3.15
CA ILE A 119 -0.18 12.71 4.44
C ILE A 119 -0.17 11.49 5.37
N ILE A 120 0.63 11.54 6.43
CA ILE A 120 0.84 10.43 7.36
C ILE A 120 0.26 10.82 8.72
N ALA A 121 -0.53 9.92 9.31
CA ALA A 121 -1.10 10.09 10.64
C ALA A 121 -0.97 8.79 11.45
N GLU A 122 -0.79 8.93 12.76
CA GLU A 122 -0.80 7.85 13.75
C GLU A 122 -1.98 8.12 14.69
N LEU A 123 -2.76 7.09 15.00
CA LEU A 123 -3.92 7.15 15.90
C LEU A 123 -3.53 6.80 17.34
#